data_AF-A0A7S4JFQ3-F1
#
_entry.id   AF-A0A7S4JFQ3-F1
#
_cell.length_a   1.000
_cell.length_b   1.000
_cell.length_c   1.000
_cell.angle_alpha   90.00
_cell.angle_beta   90.00
_cell.angle_gamma   90.00
#
_symmetry.space_group_name_H-M   'P 1'
#
loop_
_entity.id
_entity.type
_entity.pdbx_description
1 polymer ?
#
loop_
_entity_poly.entity_id
_entity_poly.type
_entity_poly.pdbx_seq_one_letter_code
_entity_poly.pdbx_strand_id
1 'polypeptide(L)'
;FFSGLGKGLLGAVVKPTAGLMDLTSKATEAVRDTTKDGEVLKRLRPPRVNVGDGVLRLYDARSAYGCNAMRVIHSGSWKNDRYIGFCVLDANEAALVTDKNICVHKFSSHEVAWELPIVAVKEVQVDGSKVLVLPQDGIQPVNDAGAKTAVTPMTCTDSRYAEYLGDVIRRAVSVAGIEFMHRKSKTANSEYML
;
A
#
# COMPACT_ATOMS: atom_id res chain seq x y z
N PHE A 1 -16.16 -40.73 55.11
CA PHE A 1 -17.50 -40.97 54.54
C PHE A 1 -17.74 -39.99 53.41
N PHE A 2 -17.85 -40.53 52.20
CA PHE A 2 -18.20 -39.83 50.96
C PHE A 2 -19.61 -39.25 51.07
N SER A 3 -19.78 -37.96 50.77
CA SER A 3 -21.02 -37.46 50.16
C SER A 3 -20.79 -36.06 49.59
N GLY A 4 -20.57 -35.96 48.28
CA GLY A 4 -20.64 -34.69 47.56
C GLY A 4 -19.59 -34.46 46.48
N LEU A 5 -19.46 -35.37 45.52
CA LEU A 5 -19.00 -35.02 44.17
C LEU A 5 -19.93 -33.90 43.63
N GLY A 6 -19.42 -32.69 43.37
CA GLY A 6 -20.25 -31.67 42.72
C GLY A 6 -19.92 -30.19 42.92
N LYS A 7 -18.76 -29.82 43.48
CA LYS A 7 -18.31 -28.41 43.53
C LYS A 7 -17.14 -28.18 42.58
N GLY A 8 -17.40 -28.35 41.29
CA GLY A 8 -16.53 -27.81 40.26
C GLY A 8 -16.49 -26.28 40.33
N LEU A 9 -15.33 -25.70 39.97
CA LEU A 9 -15.22 -24.32 39.47
C LEU A 9 -15.55 -23.13 40.40
N LEU A 10 -15.40 -23.21 41.72
CA LEU A 10 -15.46 -22.00 42.56
C LEU A 10 -14.20 -21.11 42.54
N GLY A 11 -13.35 -21.24 41.51
CA GLY A 11 -12.10 -20.47 41.39
C GLY A 11 -11.74 -19.99 39.98
N ALA A 12 -12.61 -20.16 38.96
CA ALA A 12 -12.30 -19.80 37.58
C ALA A 12 -13.39 -18.92 36.94
N VAL A 13 -13.97 -18.00 37.72
CA VAL A 13 -15.00 -17.07 37.21
C VAL A 13 -14.71 -15.67 37.75
N VAL A 14 -13.52 -15.13 37.43
CA VAL A 14 -13.46 -13.68 37.14
C VAL A 14 -14.12 -13.50 35.79
N LYS A 15 -15.45 -13.38 35.79
CA LYS A 15 -16.22 -12.92 34.65
C LYS A 15 -15.63 -11.57 34.19
N PRO A 16 -15.02 -11.44 33.00
CA PRO A 16 -14.94 -10.15 32.34
C PRO A 16 -16.29 -9.84 31.67
N THR A 17 -17.41 -10.13 32.34
CA THR A 17 -18.75 -10.06 31.73
C THR A 17 -19.33 -8.65 31.78
N ALA A 18 -18.72 -7.71 32.49
CA ALA A 18 -19.17 -6.31 32.48
C ALA A 18 -18.57 -5.46 31.34
N GLY A 19 -17.52 -5.93 30.65
CA GLY A 19 -16.80 -5.12 29.65
C GLY A 19 -16.91 -5.58 28.19
N LEU A 20 -17.50 -6.75 27.92
CA LEU A 20 -17.67 -7.28 26.55
C LEU A 20 -19.12 -7.18 26.04
N MET A 21 -20.11 -7.17 26.92
CA MET A 21 -21.51 -7.21 26.51
C MET A 21 -22.04 -5.85 26.03
N ASP A 22 -21.54 -4.71 26.52
CA ASP A 22 -22.08 -3.40 26.09
C ASP A 22 -21.56 -2.92 24.72
N LEU A 23 -20.59 -3.63 24.13
CA LEU A 23 -20.16 -3.40 22.75
C LEU A 23 -20.95 -4.23 21.73
N THR A 24 -21.70 -5.24 22.18
CA THR A 24 -22.19 -6.30 21.29
C THR A 24 -23.60 -6.02 20.71
N SER A 25 -24.38 -5.07 21.24
CA SER A 25 -25.72 -4.78 20.69
C SER A 25 -25.78 -3.65 19.65
N LYS A 26 -24.77 -2.77 19.52
CA LYS A 26 -24.82 -1.66 18.55
C LYS A 26 -23.98 -1.86 17.28
N ALA A 27 -23.16 -2.91 17.21
CA ALA A 27 -22.35 -3.19 16.02
C ALA A 27 -23.15 -3.80 14.86
N THR A 28 -24.25 -4.52 15.15
CA THR A 28 -24.92 -5.36 14.14
C THR A 28 -26.10 -4.66 13.44
N GLU A 29 -26.80 -3.73 14.10
CA GLU A 29 -27.85 -2.92 13.45
C GLU A 29 -27.30 -1.69 12.70
N ALA A 30 -26.16 -1.13 13.13
CA ALA A 30 -25.54 0.02 12.46
C ALA A 30 -25.01 -0.28 11.05
N VAL A 31 -24.82 -1.55 10.70
CA VAL A 31 -24.36 -1.96 9.35
C VAL A 31 -25.52 -2.14 8.37
N ARG A 32 -26.76 -2.33 8.84
CA ARG A 32 -27.92 -2.62 7.97
C ARG A 32 -28.81 -1.40 7.71
N ASP A 33 -28.88 -0.46 8.64
CA ASP A 33 -29.84 0.65 8.62
C ASP A 33 -29.34 1.96 7.99
N THR A 34 -28.25 1.95 7.22
CA THR A 34 -27.86 3.12 6.39
C THR A 34 -28.19 2.96 4.90
N THR A 35 -28.91 1.89 4.52
CA THR A 35 -29.20 1.58 3.11
C THR A 35 -30.65 1.88 2.70
N LYS A 36 -31.40 2.68 3.49
CA LYS A 36 -32.81 3.00 3.20
C LYS A 36 -33.08 4.35 2.56
N ASP A 37 -32.05 5.13 2.26
CA ASP A 37 -32.17 6.25 1.30
C ASP A 37 -31.04 6.11 0.27
N GLY A 38 -31.41 6.02 -1.00
CA GLY A 38 -30.54 5.67 -2.14
C GLY A 38 -29.47 6.71 -2.51
N GLU A 39 -29.10 7.61 -1.60
CA GLU A 39 -27.94 8.49 -1.77
C GLU A 39 -26.73 7.87 -1.07
N VAL A 40 -25.87 7.22 -1.86
CA VAL A 40 -24.53 6.86 -1.39
C VAL A 40 -23.81 8.16 -1.01
N LEU A 41 -23.71 8.44 0.29
CA LEU A 41 -22.99 9.60 0.80
C LEU A 41 -21.58 9.61 0.18
N LYS A 42 -21.34 10.55 -0.72
CA LYS A 42 -20.05 10.67 -1.40
C LYS A 42 -19.02 11.08 -0.36
N ARG A 43 -18.01 10.23 -0.19
CA ARG A 43 -16.90 10.49 0.73
C ARG A 43 -16.22 11.81 0.34
N LEU A 44 -16.19 12.78 1.27
CA LEU A 44 -15.56 14.09 1.05
C LEU A 44 -14.02 14.01 0.92
N ARG A 45 -13.38 13.04 1.57
CA ARG A 45 -11.92 12.85 1.54
C ARG A 45 -11.51 11.38 1.61
N PRO A 46 -10.44 10.94 0.93
CA PRO A 46 -9.95 9.58 1.04
C PRO A 46 -9.53 9.20 2.48
N PRO A 47 -9.46 7.90 2.80
CA PRO A 47 -9.06 7.44 4.13
C PRO A 47 -7.56 7.72 4.36
N ARG A 48 -7.17 7.92 5.61
CA ARG A 48 -5.77 8.12 5.98
C ARG A 48 -4.93 6.87 5.63
N VAL A 49 -3.68 7.11 5.26
CA VAL A 49 -2.68 6.05 5.08
C VAL A 49 -2.32 5.39 6.40
N ASN A 50 -2.29 4.06 6.39
CA ASN A 50 -1.64 3.27 7.42
C ASN A 50 -0.37 2.65 6.83
N VAL A 51 0.79 3.09 7.30
CA VAL A 51 2.10 2.62 6.82
C VAL A 51 2.48 1.28 7.47
N GLY A 52 1.77 0.86 8.52
CA GLY A 52 2.05 -0.39 9.25
C GLY A 52 3.27 -0.32 10.18
N ASP A 53 3.82 0.88 10.41
CA ASP A 53 4.95 1.14 11.33
C ASP A 53 4.51 1.31 12.79
N GLY A 54 3.22 1.16 13.08
CA GLY A 54 2.64 1.39 14.41
C GLY A 54 2.55 2.86 14.81
N VAL A 55 2.93 3.80 13.93
CA VAL A 55 2.91 5.24 14.20
C VAL A 55 1.72 5.88 13.53
N LEU A 56 0.87 6.53 14.33
CA LEU A 56 -0.23 7.31 13.77
C LEU A 56 0.29 8.65 13.25
N ARG A 57 0.32 8.79 11.91
CA ARG A 57 0.70 10.04 11.25
C ARG A 57 -0.50 10.99 11.13
N LEU A 58 -0.21 12.29 11.04
CA LEU A 58 -1.22 13.27 10.67
C LEU A 58 -1.80 12.95 9.29
N TYR A 59 -3.02 13.41 9.06
CA TYR A 59 -3.64 13.25 7.74
C TYR A 59 -2.85 14.04 6.70
N ASP A 60 -2.41 13.33 5.66
CA ASP A 60 -1.85 13.93 4.46
C ASP A 60 -2.72 13.55 3.26
N ALA A 61 -3.21 14.55 2.54
CA ALA A 61 -4.11 14.36 1.41
C ALA A 61 -3.41 13.58 0.29
N ARG A 62 -2.14 13.89 -0.01
CA ARG A 62 -1.38 13.24 -1.09
C ARG A 62 -1.22 11.76 -0.83
N SER A 63 -0.81 11.40 0.38
CA SER A 63 -0.68 10.01 0.81
C SER A 63 -2.04 9.30 0.80
N ALA A 64 -3.09 9.96 1.31
CA ALA A 64 -4.44 9.40 1.34
C ALA A 64 -4.98 9.08 -0.07
N TYR A 65 -4.74 9.98 -1.04
CA TYR A 65 -5.05 9.73 -2.45
C TYR A 65 -4.24 8.56 -3.02
N GLY A 66 -2.93 8.53 -2.81
CA GLY A 66 -2.07 7.44 -3.28
C GLY A 66 -2.51 6.07 -2.76
N CYS A 67 -2.80 5.96 -1.45
CA CYS A 67 -3.32 4.72 -0.88
C CYS A 67 -4.70 4.33 -1.41
N ASN A 68 -5.56 5.31 -1.70
CA ASN A 68 -6.84 5.02 -2.32
C ASN A 68 -6.64 4.54 -3.77
N ALA A 69 -5.71 5.15 -4.50
CA ALA A 69 -5.36 4.77 -5.87
C ALA A 69 -4.88 3.30 -5.94
N MET A 70 -4.04 2.84 -5.01
CA MET A 70 -3.60 1.43 -4.94
C MET A 70 -4.75 0.41 -4.87
N ARG A 71 -5.92 0.81 -4.35
CA ARG A 71 -7.09 -0.06 -4.23
C ARG A 71 -7.94 -0.10 -5.50
N VAL A 72 -7.78 0.89 -6.37
CA VAL A 72 -8.60 1.06 -7.58
C VAL A 72 -7.82 0.66 -8.83
N ILE A 73 -6.53 1.04 -8.91
CA ILE A 73 -5.67 0.72 -10.05
C ILE A 73 -5.53 -0.79 -10.20
N HIS A 74 -5.53 -1.25 -11.45
CA HIS A 74 -5.38 -2.67 -11.83
C HIS A 74 -6.33 -3.59 -11.05
N SER A 75 -7.59 -3.15 -10.88
CA SER A 75 -8.63 -3.84 -10.09
C SER A 75 -8.21 -4.19 -8.65
N GLY A 76 -7.35 -3.35 -8.05
CA GLY A 76 -6.87 -3.52 -6.68
C GLY A 76 -5.72 -4.51 -6.54
N SER A 77 -4.93 -4.75 -7.59
CA SER A 77 -3.80 -5.68 -7.53
C SER A 77 -2.72 -5.27 -6.53
N TRP A 78 -2.57 -3.97 -6.26
CA TRP A 78 -1.62 -3.45 -5.27
C TRP A 78 -2.24 -3.16 -3.90
N LYS A 79 -3.46 -3.65 -3.62
CA LYS A 79 -4.13 -3.42 -2.32
C LYS A 79 -3.35 -3.93 -1.12
N ASN A 80 -2.48 -4.91 -1.33
CA ASN A 80 -1.65 -5.57 -0.32
C ASN A 80 -0.18 -5.10 -0.33
N ASP A 81 0.18 -4.20 -1.24
CA ASP A 81 1.53 -3.67 -1.30
C ASP A 81 1.70 -2.54 -0.28
N ARG A 82 2.94 -2.33 0.17
CA ARG A 82 3.23 -1.26 1.11
C ARG A 82 3.37 0.05 0.33
N TYR A 83 2.53 1.01 0.70
CA TYR A 83 2.62 2.38 0.16
C TYR A 83 3.95 3.03 0.53
N ILE A 84 4.67 3.57 -0.46
CA ILE A 84 5.90 4.35 -0.23
C ILE A 84 5.69 5.82 -0.60
N GLY A 85 5.08 6.10 -1.75
CA GLY A 85 4.87 7.48 -2.18
C GLY A 85 3.93 7.65 -3.36
N PHE A 86 3.50 8.89 -3.56
CA PHE A 86 2.61 9.33 -4.62
C PHE A 86 3.02 10.74 -5.07
N CYS A 87 3.05 10.99 -6.37
CA CYS A 87 3.35 12.29 -6.94
C CYS A 87 2.43 12.58 -8.12
N VAL A 88 1.84 13.76 -8.13
CA VAL A 88 1.11 14.27 -9.30
C VAL A 88 2.14 14.75 -10.32
N LEU A 89 2.06 14.27 -11.55
CA LEU A 89 2.99 14.65 -12.62
C LEU A 89 2.42 15.87 -13.35
N ASP A 90 1.21 15.71 -13.87
CA ASP A 90 0.44 16.74 -14.55
C ASP A 90 -1.06 16.68 -14.19
N ALA A 91 -1.92 17.31 -14.98
CA ALA A 91 -3.35 17.34 -14.74
C ALA A 91 -4.06 15.98 -14.93
N ASN A 92 -3.45 15.03 -15.63
CA ASN A 92 -4.05 13.76 -16.03
C ASN A 92 -3.29 12.54 -15.50
N GLU A 93 -2.02 12.66 -15.14
CA GLU A 93 -1.15 11.55 -14.75
C GLU A 93 -0.56 11.73 -13.35
N ALA A 94 -0.38 10.59 -12.67
CA ALA A 94 0.31 10.51 -11.40
C ALA A 94 1.22 9.29 -11.35
N ALA A 95 2.34 9.45 -10.64
CA ALA A 95 3.24 8.38 -10.29
C ALA A 95 2.87 7.82 -8.91
N LEU A 96 2.79 6.50 -8.82
CA LEU A 96 2.60 5.76 -7.58
C LEU A 96 3.80 4.83 -7.38
N VAL A 97 4.32 4.82 -6.15
CA VAL A 97 5.46 3.99 -5.77
C VAL A 97 5.07 3.12 -4.58
N THR A 98 5.14 1.82 -4.77
CA THR A 98 5.00 0.80 -3.72
C THR A 98 6.36 0.17 -3.41
N ASP A 99 6.39 -0.74 -2.45
CA ASP A 99 7.56 -1.55 -2.16
C ASP A 99 7.92 -2.55 -3.27
N LYS A 100 6.98 -2.85 -4.17
CA LYS A 100 7.19 -3.85 -5.24
C LYS A 100 7.19 -3.26 -6.63
N ASN A 101 6.40 -2.22 -6.89
CA ASN A 101 6.23 -1.65 -8.23
C ASN A 101 6.24 -0.12 -8.19
N ILE A 102 6.73 0.46 -9.29
CA ILE A 102 6.45 1.85 -9.66
C ILE A 102 5.51 1.83 -10.87
N CYS A 103 4.54 2.74 -10.89
CA CYS A 103 3.70 2.94 -12.06
C CYS A 103 3.40 4.41 -12.30
N VAL A 104 3.07 4.72 -13.55
CA VAL A 104 2.38 5.95 -13.94
C VAL A 104 0.98 5.59 -14.39
N HIS A 105 -0.03 6.25 -13.82
CA HIS A 105 -1.42 6.00 -14.14
C HIS A 105 -2.18 7.29 -14.40
N LYS A 106 -3.29 7.19 -15.15
CA LYS A 106 -4.20 8.32 -15.36
C LYS A 106 -5.14 8.52 -14.17
N PHE A 107 -5.53 9.76 -13.89
CA PHE A 107 -6.50 10.07 -12.83
C PHE A 107 -7.92 9.64 -13.16
N SER A 108 -8.35 9.84 -14.40
CA SER A 108 -9.74 9.67 -14.81
C SER A 108 -10.12 8.20 -15.03
N SER A 109 -9.26 7.46 -15.73
CA SER A 109 -9.51 6.06 -16.10
C SER A 109 -8.82 5.06 -15.19
N HIS A 110 -7.88 5.48 -14.33
CA HIS A 110 -6.98 4.60 -13.58
C HIS A 110 -6.17 3.61 -14.44
N GLU A 111 -6.10 3.85 -15.75
CA GLU A 111 -5.27 3.10 -16.68
C GLU A 111 -3.79 3.31 -16.35
N VAL A 112 -3.04 2.21 -16.33
CA VAL A 112 -1.59 2.22 -16.14
C VAL A 112 -0.93 2.47 -17.50
N ALA A 113 -0.29 3.65 -17.63
CA ALA A 113 0.48 4.01 -18.80
C ALA A 113 1.72 3.12 -18.93
N TRP A 114 2.43 2.94 -17.81
CA TRP A 114 3.48 1.96 -17.67
C TRP A 114 3.72 1.62 -16.20
N GLU A 115 4.14 0.39 -15.94
CA GLU A 115 4.60 -0.12 -14.66
C GLU A 115 5.96 -0.81 -14.80
N LEU A 116 6.74 -0.77 -13.71
CA LEU A 116 8.02 -1.43 -13.61
C LEU A 116 8.21 -1.97 -12.19
N PRO A 117 8.62 -3.24 -12.00
CA PRO A 117 8.99 -3.74 -10.69
C PRO A 117 10.16 -2.95 -10.10
N ILE A 118 10.09 -2.62 -8.80
CA ILE A 118 11.14 -1.88 -8.09
C ILE A 118 12.49 -2.60 -8.17
N VAL A 119 12.46 -3.93 -8.15
CA VAL A 119 13.67 -4.78 -8.29
C VAL A 119 14.34 -4.65 -9.66
N ALA A 120 13.61 -4.20 -10.68
CA ALA A 120 14.12 -4.01 -12.04
C ALA A 120 14.67 -2.60 -12.26
N VAL A 121 14.59 -1.70 -11.28
CA VAL A 121 15.17 -0.36 -11.38
C VAL A 121 16.69 -0.44 -11.21
N LYS A 122 17.45 0.03 -12.20
CA LYS A 122 18.92 0.12 -12.16
C LYS A 122 19.37 1.47 -11.64
N GLU A 123 18.79 2.55 -12.18
CA GLU A 123 19.19 3.92 -11.86
C GLU A 123 17.99 4.88 -11.96
N VAL A 124 18.04 5.96 -11.16
CA VAL A 124 17.06 7.05 -11.19
C VAL A 124 17.79 8.38 -11.38
N GLN A 125 17.53 9.01 -12.52
CA GLN A 125 18.10 10.31 -12.87
C GLN A 125 17.04 11.39 -12.71
N VAL A 126 17.41 12.49 -12.05
CA VAL A 126 16.54 13.65 -11.85
C VAL A 126 17.21 14.83 -12.53
N ASP A 127 16.53 15.45 -13.48
CA ASP A 127 17.00 16.60 -14.24
C ASP A 127 15.92 17.69 -14.23
N GLY A 128 16.12 18.71 -13.37
CA GLY A 128 15.14 19.77 -13.16
C GLY A 128 13.79 19.21 -12.72
N SER A 129 12.77 19.34 -13.57
CA SER A 129 11.43 18.80 -13.32
C SER A 129 11.20 17.39 -13.87
N LYS A 130 12.20 16.76 -14.50
CA LYS A 130 12.07 15.44 -15.12
C LYS A 130 12.71 14.36 -14.26
N VAL A 131 12.04 13.21 -14.16
CA VAL A 131 12.54 12.01 -13.50
C VAL A 131 12.56 10.87 -14.52
N LEU A 132 13.75 10.34 -14.78
CA LEU A 132 13.97 9.19 -15.65
C LEU A 132 14.34 7.97 -14.82
N VAL A 133 13.61 6.88 -15.02
CA VAL A 133 13.89 5.59 -14.38
C VAL A 133 14.50 4.67 -15.43
N LEU A 134 15.73 4.21 -15.19
CA LEU A 134 16.43 3.31 -16.08
C LEU A 134 16.25 1.87 -15.57
N PRO A 135 15.60 0.99 -16.35
CA PRO A 135 15.46 -0.41 -15.99
C PRO A 135 16.79 -1.17 -16.17
N GLN A 136 16.89 -2.33 -15.53
CA GLN A 136 17.96 -3.29 -15.77
C GLN A 136 17.88 -3.86 -17.19
N ASP A 137 19.05 -4.22 -17.72
CA ASP A 137 19.19 -4.69 -19.10
C ASP A 137 18.28 -5.91 -19.35
N GLY A 138 17.40 -5.81 -20.36
CA GLY A 138 16.47 -6.87 -20.75
C GLY A 138 15.09 -6.83 -20.09
N ILE A 139 14.87 -5.96 -19.08
CA ILE A 139 13.54 -5.75 -18.49
C ILE A 139 12.92 -4.50 -19.10
N GLN A 140 11.71 -4.64 -19.63
CA GLN A 140 10.93 -3.53 -20.18
C GLN A 140 9.71 -3.29 -19.29
N PRO A 141 9.31 -2.03 -19.09
CA PRO A 141 8.04 -1.74 -18.44
C PRO A 141 6.88 -2.28 -19.28
N VAL A 142 5.76 -2.53 -18.63
CA VAL A 142 4.53 -3.02 -19.26
C VAL A 142 3.40 -2.03 -19.03
N ASN A 143 2.44 -1.95 -19.94
CA ASN A 143 1.22 -1.18 -19.74
C ASN A 143 0.10 -2.07 -19.15
N ASP A 144 -1.07 -1.48 -18.91
CA ASP A 144 -2.23 -2.21 -18.35
C ASP A 144 -2.68 -3.41 -19.22
N ALA A 145 -2.40 -3.39 -20.53
CA ALA A 145 -2.67 -4.49 -21.45
C ALA A 145 -1.59 -5.60 -21.45
N GLY A 146 -0.55 -5.46 -20.60
CA GLY A 146 0.61 -6.35 -20.57
C GLY A 146 1.56 -6.19 -21.75
N ALA A 147 1.36 -5.19 -22.61
CA ALA A 147 2.24 -4.91 -23.73
C ALA A 147 3.52 -4.23 -23.24
N LYS A 148 4.67 -4.70 -23.73
CA LYS A 148 5.96 -4.08 -23.44
C LYS A 148 5.97 -2.65 -24.00
N THR A 149 6.41 -1.71 -23.18
CA THR A 149 6.52 -0.29 -23.51
C THR A 149 7.90 0.24 -23.13
N ALA A 150 8.21 1.48 -23.50
CA ALA A 150 9.40 2.18 -23.03
C ALA A 150 9.08 2.95 -21.74
N VAL A 151 10.10 3.21 -20.91
CA VAL A 151 9.92 4.12 -19.78
C VAL A 151 9.77 5.53 -20.33
N THR A 152 8.60 6.13 -20.16
CA THR A 152 8.40 7.55 -20.47
C THR A 152 8.93 8.39 -19.31
N PRO A 153 9.78 9.41 -19.56
CA PRO A 153 10.25 10.30 -18.50
C PRO A 153 9.07 10.97 -17.79
N MET A 154 9.05 10.89 -16.47
CA MET A 154 8.03 11.53 -15.65
C MET A 154 8.34 13.02 -15.55
N THR A 155 7.49 13.87 -16.10
CA THR A 155 7.64 15.32 -15.99
C THR A 155 6.76 15.81 -14.84
N CYS A 156 7.39 16.28 -13.78
CA CYS A 156 6.71 16.88 -12.63
C CYS A 156 6.39 18.35 -12.89
N THR A 157 5.44 18.90 -12.14
CA THR A 157 5.09 20.32 -12.21
C THR A 157 6.22 21.24 -11.73
N ASP A 158 7.03 20.79 -10.78
CA ASP A 158 8.13 21.56 -10.15
C ASP A 158 9.33 20.64 -9.90
N SER A 159 10.55 21.19 -9.86
CA SER A 159 11.77 20.46 -9.56
C SER A 159 11.75 19.84 -8.16
N ARG A 160 11.12 20.51 -7.18
CA ARG A 160 10.95 19.96 -5.83
C ARG A 160 10.16 18.64 -5.81
N TYR A 161 9.17 18.52 -6.67
CA TYR A 161 8.39 17.29 -6.81
C TYR A 161 9.19 16.20 -7.51
N ALA A 162 10.01 16.56 -8.50
CA ALA A 162 10.91 15.64 -9.17
C ALA A 162 11.99 15.10 -8.22
N GLU A 163 12.59 15.96 -7.38
CA GLU A 163 13.53 15.55 -6.33
C GLU A 163 12.86 14.63 -5.31
N TYR A 164 11.70 15.01 -4.80
CA TYR A 164 10.91 14.17 -3.88
C TYR A 164 10.60 12.80 -4.49
N LEU A 165 10.14 12.75 -5.74
CA LEU A 165 9.83 11.51 -6.43
C LEU A 165 11.09 10.66 -6.63
N GLY A 166 12.19 11.27 -7.04
CA GLY A 166 13.49 10.61 -7.15
C GLY A 166 13.93 9.97 -5.84
N ASP A 167 13.83 10.69 -4.72
CA ASP A 167 14.21 10.19 -3.40
C ASP A 167 13.27 9.08 -2.90
N VAL A 168 11.97 9.19 -3.17
CA VAL A 168 10.99 8.14 -2.89
C VAL A 168 11.36 6.85 -3.63
N ILE A 169 11.70 6.93 -4.91
CA ILE A 169 12.07 5.76 -5.71
C ILE A 169 13.39 5.17 -5.22
N ARG A 170 14.41 6.00 -4.99
CA ARG A 170 15.70 5.53 -4.42
C ARG A 170 15.52 4.82 -3.09
N ARG A 171 14.65 5.37 -2.22
CA ARG A 171 14.30 4.74 -0.94
C ARG A 171 13.61 3.39 -1.15
N ALA A 172 12.66 3.30 -2.09
CA ALA A 172 12.00 2.04 -2.41
C ALA A 172 13.00 0.97 -2.88
N VAL A 173 13.92 1.34 -3.78
CA VAL A 173 14.98 0.45 -4.28
C VAL A 173 15.92 0.01 -3.14
N SER A 174 16.32 0.93 -2.27
CA SER A 174 17.17 0.61 -1.11
C SER A 174 16.50 -0.40 -0.16
N VAL A 175 15.22 -0.21 0.14
CA VAL A 175 14.46 -1.12 1.01
C VAL A 175 14.29 -2.49 0.36
N ALA A 176 13.97 -2.54 -0.94
CA ALA A 176 13.85 -3.79 -1.68
C ALA A 176 15.19 -4.56 -1.73
N GLY A 177 16.32 -3.85 -1.88
CA GLY A 177 17.66 -4.44 -1.84
C GLY A 177 17.98 -5.09 -0.50
N ILE A 178 17.64 -4.43 0.62
CA ILE A 178 17.82 -4.97 1.97
C ILE A 178 16.97 -6.23 2.19
N GLU A 179 15.70 -6.20 1.78
CA GLU A 179 14.78 -7.34 1.91
C GLU A 179 15.23 -8.54 1.06
N PHE A 180 15.79 -8.29 -0.13
CA PHE A 180 16.35 -9.34 -1.00
C PHE A 180 17.57 -10.04 -0.36
N MET A 181 18.47 -9.28 0.25
CA MET A 181 19.62 -9.84 0.98
C MET A 181 19.18 -10.68 2.19
N HIS A 182 18.22 -10.19 2.97
CA HIS A 182 17.69 -10.93 4.12
C HIS A 182 16.99 -12.22 3.72
N ARG A 183 16.26 -12.22 2.59
CA ARG A 183 15.62 -13.43 2.05
C ARG A 183 16.66 -14.47 1.61
N LYS A 184 17.71 -14.08 0.86
CA LYS A 184 18.79 -15.00 0.45
C LYS A 184 19.52 -15.64 1.64
N SER A 185 19.76 -14.86 2.71
CA SER A 185 20.37 -15.38 3.94
C SER A 185 19.52 -16.45 4.61
N LYS A 186 18.20 -16.30 4.64
CA LYS A 186 17.28 -17.31 5.19
C LYS A 186 17.18 -18.56 4.33
N THR A 187 17.15 -18.44 3.01
CA THR A 187 17.13 -19.61 2.11
C THR A 187 18.45 -20.38 2.16
N ALA A 188 19.58 -19.68 2.19
CA ALA A 188 20.89 -20.31 2.32
C ALA A 188 20.99 -21.11 3.64
N ASN A 189 20.54 -20.55 4.76
CA ASN A 189 20.54 -21.27 6.04
C ASN A 189 19.57 -22.46 6.10
N SER A 190 18.54 -22.49 5.25
CA SER A 190 17.62 -23.63 5.13
C SER A 190 18.21 -24.78 4.31
N GLU A 191 19.13 -24.49 3.38
CA GLU A 191 19.78 -25.52 2.55
C GLU A 191 20.92 -26.25 3.28
N TYR A 192 21.45 -25.70 4.38
CA TYR A 192 22.46 -26.36 5.23
C TYR A 192 21.86 -27.14 6.43
N MET A 193 20.54 -27.30 6.48
CA MET A 193 19.84 -28.03 7.55
C MET A 193 19.17 -29.34 7.07
N LEU A 194 19.59 -29.86 5.91
CA LEU A 194 19.22 -31.18 5.39
C LEU A 194 20.44 -32.09 5.28
#